data_AF-A0A167A4V6-F1
#
_entry.id   AF-A0A167A4V6-F1
#
_cell.length_a   1.000
_cell.length_b   1.000
_cell.length_c   1.000
_cell.angle_alpha   90.00
_cell.angle_beta   90.00
_cell.angle_gamma   90.00
#
_symmetry.space_group_name_H-M   'P 1'
#
loop_
_entity.id
_entity.type
_entity.pdbx_description
1 polymer ?
#
loop_
_entity_poly.entity_id
_entity_poly.type
_entity_poly.pdbx_seq_one_letter_code
_entity_poly.pdbx_strand_id
1 'polypeptide(L)'
;MKEAYRCLRPGGVLKSSEPSFLIESNNGTVNERSAWYRWPEIFDQYSEQTGPTFSVVRDGTQRQAIEEAGFNNLQEFNYKIPIGAWPEDIKQRQLGQCAQAVIEKDALGFIMHPGTSIG
;
A
#
# COMPACT_ATOMS: atom_id res chain seq x y z
N MET A 1 15.99 6.18 1.33
CA MET A 1 16.12 7.20 0.26
C MET A 1 17.50 7.79 0.12
N LYS A 2 18.19 8.17 1.20
CA LYS A 2 19.57 8.72 1.14
C LYS A 2 20.55 7.85 0.33
N GLU A 3 20.52 6.53 0.52
CA GLU A 3 21.35 5.60 -0.28
C GLU A 3 20.96 5.55 -1.75
N ALA A 4 19.66 5.59 -2.08
CA ALA A 4 19.21 5.65 -3.47
C ALA A 4 19.71 6.94 -4.14
N TYR A 5 19.66 8.07 -3.44
CA TYR A 5 20.19 9.34 -3.91
C TYR A 5 21.72 9.27 -4.14
N ARG A 6 22.47 8.72 -3.18
CA ARG A 6 23.93 8.55 -3.27
C ARG A 6 24.35 7.66 -4.44
N CYS A 7 23.58 6.61 -4.73
CA CYS A 7 23.91 5.63 -5.77
C CYS A 7 23.47 6.05 -7.18
N LEU A 8 22.53 6.99 -7.29
CA LEU A 8 22.09 7.50 -8.59
C LEU A 8 23.15 8.44 -9.19
N ARG A 9 23.43 8.25 -10.48
CA ARG A 9 24.23 9.20 -11.24
C ARG A 9 23.55 10.58 -11.29
N PRO A 10 24.29 11.68 -11.50
CA PRO A 10 23.68 12.98 -11.76
C PRO A 10 22.63 12.90 -12.89
N GLY A 11 21.44 13.45 -12.65
CA GLY A 11 20.29 13.38 -13.57
C GLY A 11 19.53 12.04 -13.58
N GLY A 12 19.89 11.08 -12.71
CA GLY A 12 19.12 9.85 -12.52
C GLY A 12 17.74 10.11 -11.90
N VAL A 13 16.79 9.22 -12.18
CA VAL A 13 15.41 9.31 -11.68
C VAL A 13 15.12 8.11 -10.78
N LEU A 14 14.64 8.38 -9.57
CA LEU A 14 14.07 7.37 -8.69
C LEU A 14 12.58 7.21 -9.00
N LYS A 15 12.14 5.95 -9.14
CA LYS A 15 10.71 5.59 -9.09
C LYS A 15 10.50 4.69 -7.90
N SER A 16 9.52 5.02 -7.07
CA SER A 16 9.06 4.18 -5.98
C SER A 16 7.55 4.08 -6.00
N SER A 17 7.03 2.98 -5.49
CA SER A 17 5.59 2.71 -5.38
C SER A 17 5.35 1.96 -4.09
N GLU A 18 4.36 2.42 -3.32
CA GLU A 18 4.00 1.83 -2.03
C GLU A 18 2.53 1.40 -2.07
N PRO A 19 2.20 0.20 -1.57
CA PRO A 19 0.80 -0.19 -1.40
C PRO A 19 0.17 0.59 -0.24
N SER A 20 -1.09 0.99 -0.42
CA SER A 20 -1.91 1.48 0.68
C SER A 20 -2.59 0.31 1.38
N PHE A 21 -2.51 0.26 2.70
CA PHE A 21 -3.27 -0.68 3.53
C PHE A 21 -4.63 -0.12 3.96
N LEU A 22 -5.04 1.04 3.42
CA LEU A 22 -6.40 1.52 3.53
C LEU A 22 -7.26 0.93 2.41
N ILE A 23 -8.29 0.18 2.79
CA ILE A 23 -9.30 -0.32 1.85
C ILE A 23 -10.51 0.61 1.90
N GLU A 24 -10.98 1.03 0.73
CA GLU A 24 -12.05 2.01 0.59
C GLU A 24 -13.12 1.50 -0.38
N SER A 25 -14.30 2.13 -0.34
CA SER A 25 -15.38 1.86 -1.28
C SER A 25 -16.00 3.16 -1.76
N ASN A 26 -16.36 3.23 -3.05
CA ASN A 26 -17.10 4.38 -3.58
C ASN A 26 -18.62 4.27 -3.31
N ASN A 27 -19.11 3.11 -2.85
CA ASN A 27 -20.53 2.83 -2.62
C ASN A 27 -20.87 2.59 -1.13
N GLY A 28 -19.94 2.87 -0.21
CA GLY A 28 -20.17 2.80 1.23
C GLY A 28 -20.20 1.40 1.83
N THR A 29 -19.78 0.36 1.10
CA THR A 29 -19.70 -1.02 1.61
C THR A 29 -18.55 -1.25 2.58
N VAL A 30 -17.53 -0.39 2.54
CA VAL A 30 -16.49 -0.31 3.59
C VAL A 30 -16.90 0.78 4.57
N ASN A 31 -17.43 0.36 5.72
CA ASN A 31 -17.92 1.17 6.84
C ASN A 31 -17.62 0.46 8.16
N GLU A 32 -17.96 1.03 9.33
CA GLU A 32 -17.56 0.48 10.63
C GLU A 32 -18.01 -0.95 10.92
N ARG A 33 -18.99 -1.47 10.17
CA ARG A 33 -19.48 -2.85 10.29
C ARG A 33 -18.71 -3.85 9.42
N SER A 34 -17.88 -3.36 8.50
CA SER A 34 -17.07 -4.17 7.59
C SER A 34 -15.73 -4.51 8.22
N ALA A 35 -15.29 -5.76 8.09
CA ALA A 35 -13.95 -6.17 8.51
C ALA A 35 -12.85 -5.32 7.84
N TRP A 36 -13.09 -4.87 6.61
CA TRP A 36 -12.17 -4.01 5.87
C TRP A 36 -11.95 -2.64 6.51
N TYR A 37 -12.94 -2.12 7.26
CA TYR A 37 -12.78 -0.84 7.95
C TYR A 37 -11.77 -0.92 9.10
N ARG A 38 -11.70 -2.07 9.76
CA ARG A 38 -10.75 -2.35 10.85
C ARG A 38 -9.36 -2.73 10.35
N TRP A 39 -9.22 -2.96 9.04
CA TRP A 39 -8.00 -3.46 8.43
C TRP A 39 -6.77 -2.61 8.77
N PRO A 40 -6.76 -1.27 8.62
CA PRO A 40 -5.56 -0.48 8.92
C PRO A 40 -5.09 -0.61 10.37
N GLU A 41 -6.04 -0.67 11.32
CA GLU A 41 -5.72 -0.76 12.76
C GLU A 41 -5.01 -2.07 13.11
N ILE A 42 -5.38 -3.19 12.49
CA ILE A 42 -4.72 -4.49 12.68
C ILE A 42 -3.26 -4.40 12.25
N PHE A 43 -2.98 -3.75 11.12
CA PHE A 43 -1.62 -3.60 10.62
C PHE A 43 -0.81 -2.58 11.40
N ASP A 44 -1.44 -1.53 11.94
CA ASP A 44 -0.78 -0.60 12.85
C ASP A 44 -0.33 -1.33 14.13
N GLN A 45 -1.19 -2.15 14.74
CA GLN A 45 -0.85 -2.97 15.90
C GLN A 45 0.25 -3.99 15.60
N TYR A 46 0.22 -4.61 14.41
CA TYR A 46 1.29 -5.50 13.97
C TYR A 46 2.63 -4.75 13.75
N SER A 47 2.57 -3.52 13.24
CA SER A 47 3.73 -2.64 13.06
C SER A 47 4.42 -2.37 14.39
N GLU A 48 3.64 -2.06 15.43
CA GLU A 48 4.16 -1.81 16.80
C GLU A 48 4.92 -3.02 17.36
N GLN A 49 4.50 -4.24 17.01
CA GLN A 49 5.12 -5.48 17.49
C GLN A 49 6.34 -5.90 16.68
N THR A 50 6.36 -5.60 15.37
CA THR A 50 7.36 -6.17 14.45
C THR A 50 8.36 -5.16 13.92
N GLY A 51 8.04 -3.86 13.94
CA GLY A 51 8.91 -2.76 13.52
C GLY A 51 8.53 -2.09 12.19
N PRO A 52 8.32 -2.84 11.08
CA PRO A 52 7.91 -2.24 9.81
C PRO A 52 6.55 -1.57 9.91
N THR A 53 6.42 -0.37 9.32
CA THR A 53 5.13 0.33 9.24
C THR A 53 4.37 -0.01 7.96
N PHE A 54 3.06 -0.10 8.09
CA PHE A 54 2.10 -0.27 6.99
C PHE A 54 1.35 1.02 6.64
N SER A 55 1.71 2.13 7.28
CA SER A 55 1.08 3.45 7.12
C SER A 55 1.77 4.37 6.12
N VAL A 56 2.76 3.88 5.36
CA VAL A 56 3.65 4.70 4.50
C VAL A 56 2.89 5.68 3.58
N VAL A 57 1.81 5.21 2.95
CA VAL A 57 0.96 6.05 2.08
C VAL A 57 0.12 7.03 2.91
N ARG A 58 -0.49 6.55 4.00
CA ARG A 58 -1.35 7.35 4.89
C ARG A 58 -0.59 8.52 5.52
N ASP A 59 0.65 8.28 5.92
CA ASP A 59 1.47 9.24 6.66
C ASP A 59 2.34 10.11 5.74
N GLY A 60 2.32 9.86 4.43
CA GLY A 60 3.15 10.57 3.45
C GLY A 60 4.65 10.33 3.61
N THR A 61 5.04 9.28 4.33
CA THR A 61 6.43 8.96 4.69
C THR A 61 7.34 8.89 3.47
N GLN A 62 6.84 8.30 2.38
CA GLN A 62 7.61 8.11 1.16
C GLN A 62 7.99 9.43 0.52
N ARG A 63 7.03 10.37 0.43
CA ARG A 63 7.26 11.69 -0.13
C ARG A 63 8.31 12.45 0.70
N GLN A 64 8.10 12.50 2.01
CA GLN A 64 9.02 13.16 2.94
C GLN A 64 10.44 12.59 2.84
N ALA A 65 10.58 11.27 2.85
CA ALA A 65 11.88 10.61 2.74
C ALA A 65 12.59 10.90 1.40
N ILE A 66 11.86 11.06 0.31
CA ILE A 66 12.42 11.44 -1.01
C ILE A 66 12.88 12.90 -0.97
N GLU A 67 12.07 13.82 -0.43
CA GLU A 67 12.44 15.24 -0.29
C GLU A 67 13.68 15.41 0.60
N GLU A 68 13.70 14.78 1.77
CA GLU A 68 14.82 14.83 2.72
C GLU A 68 16.14 14.24 2.18
N ALA A 69 16.05 13.30 1.23
CA ALA A 69 17.22 12.71 0.59
C ALA A 69 17.87 13.66 -0.44
N GLY A 70 17.21 14.75 -0.83
CA GLY A 70 17.71 15.74 -1.78
C GLY A 70 17.22 15.55 -3.22
N PHE A 71 16.26 14.64 -3.45
CA PHE A 71 15.60 14.57 -4.75
C PHE A 71 14.77 15.84 -5.00
N ASN A 72 14.66 16.24 -6.26
CA ASN A 72 13.88 17.40 -6.70
C ASN A 72 12.90 17.01 -7.81
N ASN A 73 12.01 17.94 -8.19
CA ASN A 73 10.99 17.72 -9.24
C ASN A 73 10.09 16.50 -8.97
N LEU A 74 9.61 16.37 -7.73
CA LEU A 74 8.79 15.24 -7.32
C LEU A 74 7.43 15.23 -8.02
N GLN A 75 7.03 14.05 -8.49
CA GLN A 75 5.69 13.77 -9.00
C GLN A 75 5.12 12.58 -8.23
N GLU A 76 3.85 12.68 -7.84
CA GLU A 76 3.16 11.71 -7.02
C GLU A 76 1.80 11.39 -7.63
N PHE A 77 1.45 10.11 -7.69
CA PHE A 77 0.24 9.63 -8.34
C PHE A 77 -0.40 8.55 -7.48
N ASN A 78 -1.69 8.74 -7.16
CA ASN A 78 -2.50 7.73 -6.48
C ASN A 78 -3.31 6.95 -7.51
N TYR A 79 -3.18 5.64 -7.50
CA TYR A 79 -3.91 4.73 -8.38
C TYR A 79 -4.92 3.91 -7.59
N LYS A 80 -6.19 3.97 -7.99
CA LYS A 80 -7.23 3.10 -7.42
C LYS A 80 -7.09 1.70 -8.03
N ILE A 81 -6.86 0.71 -7.17
CA ILE A 81 -6.77 -0.70 -7.55
C ILE A 81 -8.05 -1.39 -7.07
N PRO A 82 -8.91 -1.91 -7.97
CA PRO A 82 -10.09 -2.66 -7.55
C PRO A 82 -9.68 -3.96 -6.86
N ILE A 83 -10.54 -4.51 -6.00
CA ILE A 83 -10.33 -5.83 -5.40
C ILE A 83 -11.40 -6.76 -5.98
N GLY A 84 -10.96 -7.67 -6.84
CA GLY A 84 -11.78 -8.69 -7.49
C GLY A 84 -12.17 -8.40 -8.94
N ALA A 85 -12.98 -9.31 -9.51
CA ALA A 85 -13.25 -9.36 -10.94
C ALA A 85 -14.44 -8.50 -11.43
N TRP A 86 -15.02 -7.67 -10.56
CA TRP A 86 -16.22 -6.89 -10.84
C TRP A 86 -16.08 -5.74 -11.85
N PRO A 87 -14.90 -5.14 -12.12
CA PRO A 87 -14.81 -4.11 -13.15
C PRO A 87 -15.22 -4.62 -14.55
N GLU A 88 -15.87 -3.77 -15.33
CA GLU A 88 -16.22 -4.07 -16.73
C GLU A 88 -14.99 -4.01 -17.64
N ASP A 89 -14.14 -3.00 -17.44
CA ASP A 89 -12.88 -2.85 -18.17
C ASP A 89 -11.97 -4.06 -17.94
N ILE A 90 -11.46 -4.62 -19.04
CA ILE A 90 -10.68 -5.87 -19.02
C ILE A 90 -9.38 -5.70 -18.23
N LYS A 91 -8.71 -4.54 -18.35
CA LYS A 91 -7.44 -4.30 -17.66
C LYS A 91 -7.67 -4.12 -16.16
N GLN A 92 -8.71 -3.37 -15.77
CA GLN A 92 -9.10 -3.21 -14.37
C GLN A 92 -9.55 -4.53 -13.74
N ARG A 93 -10.27 -5.37 -14.48
CA ARG A 93 -10.66 -6.72 -14.03
C ARG A 93 -9.44 -7.60 -13.74
N GLN A 94 -8.48 -7.64 -14.67
CA GLN A 94 -7.24 -8.41 -14.49
C GLN A 94 -6.45 -7.91 -13.28
N LEU A 95 -6.30 -6.60 -13.15
CA LEU A 95 -5.63 -5.99 -12.01
C LEU A 95 -6.34 -6.33 -10.70
N GLY A 96 -7.67 -6.27 -10.67
CA GLY A 96 -8.44 -6.59 -9.47
C GLY A 96 -8.41 -8.06 -9.08
N GLN A 97 -8.34 -8.97 -10.05
CA GLN A 97 -8.10 -10.39 -9.79
C GLN A 97 -6.72 -10.64 -9.19
N CYS A 98 -5.69 -9.94 -9.66
CA CYS A 98 -4.37 -9.99 -9.05
C CYS A 98 -4.38 -9.48 -7.61
N ALA A 99 -5.01 -8.32 -7.35
CA ALA A 99 -5.13 -7.77 -6.00
C ALA A 99 -5.90 -8.71 -5.05
N GLN A 100 -7.01 -9.29 -5.51
CA GLN A 100 -7.76 -10.29 -4.74
C GLN A 100 -6.90 -11.52 -4.44
N ALA A 101 -6.16 -12.05 -5.42
CA ALA A 101 -5.28 -13.18 -5.22
C ALA A 101 -4.15 -12.88 -4.23
N VAL A 102 -3.58 -11.67 -4.25
CA VAL A 102 -2.58 -11.22 -3.27
C VAL A 102 -3.18 -11.23 -1.87
N ILE A 103 -4.38 -10.69 -1.69
CA ILE A 103 -5.04 -10.64 -0.38
C ILE A 103 -5.38 -12.05 0.14
N GLU A 104 -5.94 -12.91 -0.72
CA GLU A 104 -6.42 -14.23 -0.31
C GLU A 104 -5.32 -15.29 -0.16
N LYS A 105 -4.27 -15.19 -0.99
CA LYS A 105 -3.26 -16.25 -1.14
C LYS A 105 -1.89 -15.84 -0.68
N ASP A 106 -1.76 -14.71 0.00
CA ASP A 106 -0.50 -14.14 0.46
C ASP A 106 0.43 -15.20 1.07
N ALA A 107 1.32 -15.74 0.23
CA ALA A 107 2.08 -16.94 0.53
C ALA A 107 3.20 -16.68 1.54
N LEU A 108 3.54 -15.40 1.73
CA LEU A 108 4.57 -14.96 2.67
C LEU A 108 3.97 -14.49 4.00
N GLY A 109 2.64 -14.42 4.11
CA GLY A 109 1.93 -14.06 5.33
C GLY A 109 1.99 -12.58 5.71
N PHE A 110 2.56 -11.68 4.90
CA PHE A 110 2.59 -10.24 5.18
C PHE A 110 1.22 -9.60 5.40
N ILE A 111 0.18 -10.11 4.75
CA ILE A 111 -1.21 -9.71 4.79
C ILE A 111 -1.99 -10.63 5.74
N MET A 112 -1.81 -11.95 5.60
CA MET A 112 -2.65 -12.93 6.33
C MET A 112 -2.17 -13.20 7.77
N HIS A 113 -0.86 -13.15 8.05
CA HIS A 113 -0.33 -13.38 9.39
C HIS A 113 -0.75 -12.28 10.38
N PRO A 114 -0.64 -10.97 10.07
CA PRO A 114 -1.17 -9.91 10.94
C PRO A 114 -2.67 -10.10 11.23
N GLY A 115 -3.46 -10.36 10.19
CA GLY A 115 -4.92 -10.54 10.28
C GLY A 115 -5.37 -11.76 11.09
N THR A 116 -4.51 -12.76 11.25
CA THR A 116 -4.83 -14.00 12.00
C THR A 116 -4.13 -14.10 13.36
N SER A 117 -3.10 -13.28 13.60
CA SER A 117 -2.31 -13.31 14.84
C SER A 117 -2.86 -12.38 15.93
N ILE A 118 -3.69 -11.40 15.55
CA ILE A 118 -4.28 -10.41 16.45
C ILE A 118 -5.80 -10.64 16.64
N GLY A 119 -6.37 -11.61 15.92
CA GLY A 119 -7.79 -12.00 15.96
C GLY A 119 -8.09 -13.23 16.78
#